data_AF-A0A075K8Y3-F1
#
_entry.id   AF-A0A075K8Y3-F1
#
_cell.length_a   1.000
_cell.length_b   1.000
_cell.length_c   1.000
_cell.angle_alpha   90.00
_cell.angle_beta   90.00
_cell.angle_gamma   90.00
#
_symmetry.space_group_name_H-M   'P 1'
#
loop_
_entity.id
_entity.type
_entity.pdbx_description
1 polymer ?
#
loop_
_entity_poly.entity_id
_entity_poly.type
_entity_poly.pdbx_seq_one_letter_code
_entity_poly.pdbx_strand_id
1 'polypeptide(L)' 'MGGEGTVWGTLIGAMIMAVLRNGLNLLSVSSEMQTVAIGIVIILAVYVDVLRHKAAARVKV' A
#
# COMPACT_ATOMS: atom_id res chain seq x y z
N MET A 1 12.25 -12.34 10.70
CA MET A 1 11.83 -11.31 9.74
C MET A 1 10.47 -11.72 9.20
N GLY A 2 9.46 -10.87 9.33
CA GLY A 2 8.09 -11.18 8.96
C GLY A 2 7.16 -10.28 9.77
N GLY A 3 6.78 -9.13 9.19
CA GLY A 3 5.85 -8.21 9.82
C GLY A 3 4.50 -8.89 10.07
N GLU A 4 3.69 -8.27 10.92
CA GLU A 4 2.34 -8.70 11.33
C GLU A 4 1.31 -8.69 10.16
N GLY A 5 1.74 -8.88 8.92
CA GLY A 5 0.89 -8.98 7.75
C GLY A 5 0.18 -10.34 7.74
N THR A 6 -1.07 -10.39 8.18
CA THR A 6 -1.91 -11.57 8.00
C THR A 6 -2.11 -11.87 6.51
N VAL A 7 -2.39 -13.13 6.18
CA VAL A 7 -2.74 -13.55 4.80
C VAL A 7 -3.86 -12.65 4.24
N TRP A 8 -4.84 -12.30 5.07
CA TRP A 8 -5.92 -11.38 4.74
C TRP A 8 -5.44 -9.98 4.39
N GLY A 9 -4.52 -9.41 5.17
CA GLY A 9 -3.93 -8.10 4.87
C GLY A 9 -3.18 -8.10 3.54
N THR A 10 -2.47 -9.18 3.24
CA THR A 10 -1.72 -9.33 1.97
C THR A 10 -2.66 -9.47 0.78
N LEU A 11 -3.75 -10.24 0.92
CA LEU A 11 -4.77 -10.39 -0.12
C LEU A 11 -5.45 -9.05 -0.45
N ILE A 12 -5.79 -8.28 0.57
CA ILE A 12 -6.38 -6.94 0.41
C ILE A 12 -5.36 -6.01 -0.29
N GLY A 13 -4.10 -6.02 0.13
CA GLY A 13 -3.05 -5.24 -0.52
C GLY A 13 -2.87 -5.58 -2.00
N ALA A 14 -2.84 -6.87 -2.33
CA ALA A 14 -2.76 -7.34 -3.72
C ALA A 14 -3.98 -6.93 -4.55
N MET A 15 -5.18 -6.99 -3.96
CA MET A 15 -6.41 -6.55 -4.62
C MET A 15 -6.40 -5.04 -4.88
N ILE A 16 -5.97 -4.23 -3.92
CA ILE A 16 -5.81 -2.78 -4.11
C ILE A 16 -4.85 -2.50 -5.27
N MET A 17 -3.70 -3.18 -5.32
CA MET A 17 -2.73 -3.03 -6.40
C MET A 17 -3.31 -3.40 -7.77
N ALA A 18 -4.10 -4.48 -7.85
CA ALA A 18 -4.77 -4.89 -9.07
C ALA A 18 -5.79 -3.84 -9.53
N VAL A 19 -6.61 -3.32 -8.63
CA VAL A 19 -7.59 -2.25 -8.93
C VAL A 19 -6.87 -0.97 -9.37
N LEU A 20 -5.77 -0.60 -8.73
CA LEU A 20 -5.02 0.61 -9.06
C LEU A 20 -4.44 0.53 -10.48
N ARG A 21 -3.81 -0.58 -10.84
CA ARG A 21 -3.29 -0.80 -12.20
C ARG A 21 -4.41 -0.78 -13.25
N ASN A 22 -5.51 -1.46 -12.98
CA ASN A 22 -6.63 -1.49 -13.91
C ASN A 22 -7.28 -0.11 -14.06
N GLY A 23 -7.49 0.61 -12.96
CA GLY A 23 -8.07 1.95 -12.97
C GLY A 23 -7.21 2.94 -13.75
N LEU A 24 -5.90 2.97 -13.50
CA LEU A 24 -4.99 3.85 -14.24
C LEU A 24 -4.91 3.47 -15.73
N ASN A 25 -5.00 2.18 -16.05
CA ASN A 25 -5.05 1.70 -17.43
C ASN A 25 -6.34 2.14 -18.14
N LEU A 26 -7.49 2.04 -17.49
CA LEU A 26 -8.78 2.50 -18.03
C LEU A 26 -8.79 4.02 -18.25
N LEU A 27 -8.10 4.77 -17.40
CA LEU A 27 -7.90 6.21 -17.54
C LEU A 27 -6.86 6.56 -18.63
N SER A 28 -6.31 5.58 -19.34
CA SER A 28 -5.29 5.76 -20.39
C SER A 28 -4.05 6.52 -19.90
N VAL A 29 -3.69 6.34 -18.63
CA VAL A 29 -2.49 6.95 -18.04
C VAL A 29 -1.25 6.27 -18.62
N SER A 30 -0.23 7.04 -18.99
CA SER A 30 1.01 6.48 -19.55
C SER A 30 1.73 5.57 -18.54
N SER A 31 2.44 4.55 -19.03
CA SER A 31 3.10 3.55 -18.18
C SER A 31 4.13 4.17 -17.23
N GLU A 32 4.82 5.24 -17.67
CA GLU A 32 5.75 5.98 -16.80
C GLU A 32 5.00 6.59 -15.61
N MET A 33 3.87 7.24 -15.88
CA MET A 33 3.04 7.87 -14.84
C MET A 33 2.34 6.85 -13.95
N GLN A 34 1.96 5.68 -14.48
CA GLN A 34 1.43 4.59 -13.67
C GLN A 34 2.45 4.10 -12.64
N THR A 35 3.70 3.94 -13.06
CA THR A 35 4.78 3.46 -12.18
C THR A 35 5.02 4.44 -11.04
N VAL A 36 5.04 5.75 -11.33
CA VAL A 36 5.16 6.81 -10.32
C VAL A 36 3.96 6.81 -9.37
N ALA A 37 2.73 6.75 -9.89
CA ALA A 37 1.52 6.75 -9.08
C ALA A 37 1.47 5.55 -8.12
N ILE A 38 1.80 4.35 -8.60
CA ILE A 38 1.89 3.14 -7.77
C ILE A 38 2.96 3.31 -6.68
N GLY A 39 4.14 3.85 -7.04
CA GLY A 39 5.20 4.12 -6.07
C GLY A 39 4.76 5.08 -4.97
N ILE A 40 4.08 6.18 -5.31
CA ILE A 40 3.54 7.14 -4.35
C ILE A 40 2.55 6.46 -3.39
N VAL A 41 1.62 5.66 -3.90
CA VAL A 41 0.64 4.95 -3.07
C VAL A 41 1.32 4.00 -2.10
N ILE A 42 2.33 3.24 -2.54
CA ILE A 42 3.09 2.32 -1.68
C ILE A 42 3.79 3.10 -0.56
N ILE A 43 4.49 4.19 -0.89
CA ILE A 43 5.20 5.01 0.10
C ILE A 43 4.21 5.54 1.15
N LEU A 44 3.07 6.08 0.72
CA LEU A 44 2.04 6.57 1.64
C LEU A 44 1.46 5.46 2.51
N ALA A 45 1.17 4.29 1.93
CA ALA A 45 0.64 3.14 2.65
C ALA A 45 1.62 2.68 3.75
N VAL A 46 2.90 2.50 3.40
CA VAL A 46 3.95 2.11 4.34
C VAL A 46 4.20 3.20 5.38
N TYR A 47 4.19 4.47 5.00
CA TYR A 47 4.37 5.57 5.94
C TYR A 47 3.28 5.59 7.01
N VAL A 48 2.01 5.50 6.60
CA VAL A 48 0.88 5.40 7.53
C VAL A 48 0.97 4.15 8.39
N ASP A 49 1.38 3.02 7.81
CA ASP A 49 1.56 1.76 8.53
C ASP A 49 2.62 1.88 9.64
N VAL A 50 3.78 2.47 9.34
CA VAL A 50 4.85 2.72 10.31
C VAL A 50 4.38 3.64 11.43
N LEU A 51 3.63 4.71 11.12
CA LEU A 51 3.07 5.60 12.13
C LEU A 51 2.08 4.88 13.07
N ARG A 52 1.21 4.03 12.51
CA ARG A 52 0.25 3.22 13.28
C ARG A 52 0.94 2.21 14.19
N HIS A 53 1.95 1.51 13.70
CA HIS A 53 2.73 0.58 14.50
C HIS A 53 3.46 1.29 15.66
N LYS A 54 4.03 2.47 15.42
CA LYS A 54 4.65 3.28 16.47
C LYS A 54 3.66 3.77 17.53
N ALA A 55 2.45 4.16 17.12
CA ALA A 55 1.39 4.57 18.05
C ALA A 55 0.92 3.40 18.92
N ALA A 56 0.71 2.22 18.35
CA ALA A 56 0.32 1.02 19.07
C ALA A 56 1.40 0.55 20.09
N ALA A 57 2.69 0.72 19.75
CA ALA A 57 3.79 0.40 20.66
C ALA A 57 3.86 1.31 21.90
N ARG A 58 3.43 2.58 21.80
CA ARG A 58 3.38 3.51 22.94
C ARG A 58 2.26 3.24 23.93
N VAL A 59 1.15 2.62 23.51
CA VAL A 59 -0.01 2.34 24.38
C VAL A 59 0.26 1.15 25.32
N LYS A 60 1.27 0.33 25.03
CA LYS A 60 1.69 -0.82 25.87
C LYS A 60 2.77 -0.47 26.92
N VAL A 61 3.13 0.82 27.08
CA VAL A 61 4.09 1.32 28.09
C VAL A 61 3.35 2.16 29.11
#